data_AF-A0A9D2JBS8-F1
#
_entry.id   AF-A0A9D2JBS8-F1
#
_cell.length_a   1.000
_cell.length_b   1.000
_cell.length_c   1.000
_cell.angle_alpha   90.00
_cell.angle_beta   90.00
_cell.angle_gamma   90.00
#
_symmetry.space_group_name_H-M   'P 1'
#
loop_
_entity.id
_entity.type
_entity.pdbx_description
1 polymer ?
#
loop_
_entity_poly.entity_id
_entity_poly.type
_entity_poly.pdbx_seq_one_letter_code
_entity_poly.pdbx_strand_id
1 'polypeptide(L)'
;LPKTEYKKRDIWTADMIRTALDQCTDSKLYVAMNLSFACSLRMGEILGLTWNNVHISDDDIADDNAYVFIDKELARASKRAIEMLGQKDVYHIFTPLFPNTSTRVILKKPKTDSSIRKVWLPKTLAYILREWKKAQDELRGFLGDEYQDYDLVVALPNGRPCEDRIILKEFEKLREKAGLPRVVFHSLRHSSTTYKLKLNHGDLKATQGDTGHAEIDMITSVYAHILDEDRKINAQKFESAFYAKPDLRAVRPPEEPKEPAPATLDLEALVEQLRQSPELANTLAALLSAAPGGR
;
A
#
# COMPACT_ATOMS: atom_id res chain seq x y z
N LEU A 1 -8.16 13.67 -32.81
CA LEU A 1 -9.10 13.02 -31.87
C LEU A 1 -9.18 13.88 -30.61
N PRO A 2 -10.37 14.25 -30.11
CA PRO A 2 -10.48 14.97 -28.85
C PRO A 2 -9.86 14.13 -27.72
N LYS A 3 -8.96 14.73 -26.93
CA LYS A 3 -8.38 14.07 -25.75
C LYS A 3 -9.47 13.95 -24.69
N THR A 4 -9.86 12.72 -24.38
CA THR A 4 -10.79 12.45 -23.27
C THR A 4 -10.08 12.81 -21.97
N GLU A 5 -10.51 13.88 -21.30
CA GLU A 5 -10.04 14.18 -19.95
C GLU A 5 -10.69 13.21 -18.97
N TYR A 6 -9.90 12.28 -18.45
CA TYR A 6 -10.34 11.40 -17.37
C TYR A 6 -10.42 12.21 -16.07
N LYS A 7 -11.58 12.23 -15.41
CA LYS A 7 -11.71 12.77 -14.05
C LYS A 7 -10.70 12.07 -13.13
N LYS A 8 -9.88 12.86 -12.42
CA LYS A 8 -8.97 12.36 -11.38
C LYS A 8 -9.78 11.57 -10.36
N ARG A 9 -9.35 10.33 -10.10
CA ARG A 9 -9.93 9.50 -9.04
C ARG A 9 -9.25 9.85 -7.74
N ASP A 10 -10.04 10.09 -6.70
CA ASP A 10 -9.50 10.22 -5.35
C ASP A 10 -8.84 8.90 -4.94
N ILE A 11 -7.66 9.01 -4.33
CA ILE A 11 -6.89 7.90 -3.77
C ILE A 11 -6.69 8.14 -2.28
N TRP A 12 -6.60 7.08 -1.49
CA TRP A 12 -6.26 7.21 -0.07
C TRP A 12 -4.76 7.43 0.11
N THR A 13 -4.40 8.31 1.05
CA THR A 13 -3.02 8.46 1.52
C THR A 13 -2.62 7.25 2.37
N ALA A 14 -1.32 7.11 2.67
CA ALA A 14 -0.85 6.04 3.56
C ALA A 14 -1.51 6.11 4.95
N ASP A 15 -1.73 7.30 5.48
CA ASP A 15 -2.39 7.48 6.79
C ASP A 15 -3.86 7.11 6.74
N MET A 16 -4.58 7.44 5.66
CA MET A 16 -5.95 6.98 5.47
C MET A 16 -6.04 5.45 5.40
N ILE A 17 -5.08 4.80 4.74
CA ILE A 17 -5.02 3.33 4.66
C ILE A 17 -4.72 2.72 6.03
N ARG A 18 -3.80 3.31 6.81
CA ARG A 18 -3.55 2.88 8.20
C ARG A 18 -4.82 2.97 9.05
N THR A 19 -5.50 4.12 9.02
CA THR A 19 -6.78 4.30 9.70
C THR A 19 -7.82 3.26 9.28
N ALA A 20 -7.91 2.94 7.97
CA ALA A 20 -8.80 1.90 7.48
C ALA A 20 -8.43 0.52 8.01
N LEU A 21 -7.14 0.15 8.01
CA LEU A 21 -6.65 -1.11 8.54
C LEU A 21 -6.91 -1.25 10.04
N ASP A 22 -6.66 -0.19 10.82
CA ASP A 22 -6.87 -0.18 12.27
C ASP A 22 -8.35 -0.34 12.66
N GLN A 23 -9.27 0.20 11.85
CA GLN A 23 -10.71 0.11 12.08
C GLN A 23 -11.36 -1.11 11.42
N CYS A 24 -10.61 -1.90 10.65
CA CYS A 24 -11.13 -3.04 9.91
C CYS A 24 -11.34 -4.26 10.80
N THR A 25 -12.61 -4.61 11.03
CA THR A 25 -12.98 -5.77 11.84
C THR A 25 -13.24 -7.04 11.01
N ASP A 26 -13.47 -6.94 9.70
CA ASP A 26 -13.62 -8.12 8.84
C ASP A 26 -12.25 -8.65 8.42
N SER A 27 -11.90 -9.86 8.84
CA SER A 27 -10.58 -10.46 8.59
C SER A 27 -10.27 -10.65 7.10
N LYS A 28 -11.28 -10.98 6.27
CA LYS A 28 -11.09 -11.18 4.83
C LYS A 28 -10.79 -9.85 4.15
N LEU A 29 -11.52 -8.80 4.52
CA LEU A 29 -11.24 -7.45 4.05
C LEU A 29 -9.86 -6.97 4.50
N TYR A 30 -9.49 -7.22 5.76
CA TYR A 30 -8.19 -6.84 6.31
C TYR A 30 -7.03 -7.45 5.50
N VAL A 31 -7.10 -8.76 5.23
CA VAL A 31 -6.11 -9.46 4.40
C VAL A 31 -6.12 -8.91 2.97
N ALA A 32 -7.30 -8.72 2.37
CA ALA A 32 -7.42 -8.19 1.01
C ALA A 32 -6.84 -6.77 0.86
N MET A 33 -7.09 -5.87 1.83
CA MET A 33 -6.53 -4.52 1.82
C MET A 33 -5.01 -4.54 1.94
N ASN A 34 -4.46 -5.36 2.84
CA ASN A 34 -3.00 -5.51 2.96
C ASN A 34 -2.37 -6.05 1.67
N LEU A 35 -2.92 -7.11 1.06
CA LEU A 35 -2.42 -7.64 -0.22
C LEU A 35 -2.53 -6.62 -1.35
N SER A 36 -3.62 -5.85 -1.40
CA SER A 36 -3.81 -4.79 -2.40
C SER A 36 -2.80 -3.65 -2.22
N PHE A 37 -2.59 -3.18 -0.99
CA PHE A 37 -1.73 -2.02 -0.71
C PHE A 37 -0.24 -2.35 -0.61
N ALA A 38 0.15 -3.41 0.09
CA ALA A 38 1.56 -3.76 0.25
C ALA A 38 2.13 -4.42 -1.01
N CYS A 39 1.33 -5.26 -1.66
CA CYS A 39 1.80 -6.11 -2.76
C CYS A 39 1.22 -5.71 -4.12
N SER A 40 0.37 -4.67 -4.17
CA SER A 40 -0.19 -4.14 -5.41
C SER A 40 -1.05 -5.15 -6.21
N LEU A 41 -1.63 -6.14 -5.54
CA LEU A 41 -2.44 -7.17 -6.21
C LEU A 41 -3.78 -6.60 -6.70
N ARG A 42 -4.28 -7.15 -7.80
CA ARG A 42 -5.65 -6.90 -8.29
C ARG A 42 -6.66 -7.75 -7.51
N MET A 43 -7.92 -7.31 -7.44
CA MET A 43 -8.98 -8.06 -6.74
C MET A 43 -9.08 -9.52 -7.19
N GLY A 44 -9.04 -9.79 -8.50
CA GLY A 44 -9.06 -11.17 -9.01
C GLY A 44 -7.84 -11.98 -8.59
N GLU A 45 -6.65 -11.38 -8.54
CA GLU A 45 -5.42 -12.04 -8.06
C GLU A 45 -5.51 -12.35 -6.55
N ILE A 46 -6.03 -11.42 -5.75
CA ILE A 46 -6.25 -11.61 -4.30
C ILE A 46 -7.21 -12.77 -4.04
N LEU A 47 -8.37 -12.75 -4.71
CA LEU A 47 -9.41 -13.76 -4.53
C LEU A 47 -9.07 -15.11 -5.18
N GLY A 48 -8.11 -15.14 -6.11
CA GLY A 48 -7.59 -16.35 -6.75
C GLY A 48 -6.31 -16.88 -6.12
N LEU A 49 -5.75 -16.21 -5.11
CA LEU A 49 -4.54 -16.64 -4.43
C LEU A 49 -4.83 -17.91 -3.62
N THR A 50 -3.91 -18.87 -3.71
CA THR A 50 -4.01 -20.20 -3.07
C THR A 50 -2.82 -20.42 -2.15
N TRP A 51 -2.98 -21.16 -1.05
CA TRP A 51 -1.92 -21.31 -0.04
C TRP A 51 -0.68 -22.01 -0.59
N ASN A 52 -0.83 -22.91 -1.57
CA ASN A 52 0.31 -23.50 -2.28
C ASN A 52 1.21 -22.49 -3.03
N ASN A 53 0.73 -21.27 -3.23
CA ASN A 53 1.46 -20.16 -3.83
C ASN A 53 1.93 -19.12 -2.80
N VAL A 54 1.79 -19.39 -1.49
CA VAL A 54 2.20 -18.50 -0.40
C VAL A 54 3.37 -19.11 0.36
N HIS A 55 4.53 -18.47 0.26
CA HIS A 55 5.79 -18.93 0.86
C HIS A 55 6.11 -18.03 2.05
N ILE A 56 5.77 -18.51 3.25
CA ILE A 56 5.83 -17.77 4.52
C ILE A 56 6.33 -18.67 5.66
N SER A 57 7.26 -19.58 5.39
CA SER A 57 7.88 -20.38 6.46
C SER A 57 8.64 -19.46 7.43
N ASP A 58 8.91 -19.94 8.64
CA ASP A 58 9.66 -19.13 9.62
C ASP A 58 11.06 -18.76 9.09
N ASP A 59 11.71 -19.65 8.35
CA ASP A 59 12.98 -19.41 7.68
C ASP A 59 12.83 -18.36 6.56
N ASP A 60 11.80 -18.50 5.70
CA ASP A 60 11.52 -17.50 4.64
C ASP A 60 11.29 -16.12 5.24
N ILE A 61 10.56 -16.03 6.36
CA ILE A 61 10.30 -14.75 7.02
C ILE A 61 11.57 -14.21 7.68
N ALA A 62 12.34 -15.05 8.36
CA ALA A 62 13.58 -14.64 9.01
C ALA A 62 14.58 -14.03 8.00
N ASP A 63 14.73 -14.69 6.85
CA ASP A 63 15.67 -14.33 5.79
C ASP A 63 15.16 -13.26 4.81
N ASP A 64 14.02 -12.63 5.09
CA ASP A 64 13.36 -11.66 4.18
C ASP A 64 13.04 -12.26 2.78
N ASN A 65 12.86 -13.57 2.73
CA ASN A 65 12.57 -14.36 1.53
C ASN A 65 11.08 -14.74 1.38
N ALA A 66 10.19 -14.23 2.22
CA ALA A 66 8.76 -14.49 2.12
C ALA A 66 8.16 -13.91 0.82
N TYR A 67 7.33 -14.67 0.10
CA TYR A 67 6.74 -14.22 -1.15
C TYR A 67 5.40 -14.90 -1.46
N VAL A 68 4.67 -14.32 -2.42
CA VAL A 68 3.54 -14.96 -3.10
C VAL A 68 3.82 -15.09 -4.59
N PHE A 69 3.36 -16.18 -5.18
CA PHE A 69 3.40 -16.38 -6.63
C PHE A 69 2.01 -16.20 -7.23
N ILE A 70 1.86 -15.19 -8.08
CA ILE A 70 0.60 -14.88 -8.76
C ILE A 70 0.59 -15.60 -10.10
N ASP A 71 -0.31 -16.54 -10.31
CA ASP A 71 -0.49 -17.29 -11.56
C ASP A 71 -1.98 -17.57 -11.87
N LYS A 72 -2.87 -17.09 -11.01
CA LYS A 72 -4.30 -17.36 -10.97
C LYS A 72 -5.07 -16.08 -10.67
N GLU A 73 -6.25 -15.96 -11.27
CA GLU A 73 -7.25 -14.95 -10.90
C GLU A 73 -8.63 -15.58 -10.77
N LEU A 74 -9.40 -15.12 -9.77
CA LEU A 74 -10.82 -15.44 -9.64
C LEU A 74 -11.64 -14.48 -10.50
N ALA A 75 -12.53 -15.02 -11.32
CA ALA A 75 -13.40 -14.24 -12.18
C ALA A 75 -14.82 -14.83 -12.25
N ARG A 76 -15.82 -13.97 -12.48
CA ARG A 76 -17.17 -14.40 -12.85
C ARG A 76 -17.33 -14.29 -14.36
N ALA A 77 -17.69 -15.39 -15.00
CA ALA A 77 -17.85 -15.48 -16.46
C ALA A 77 -19.17 -16.15 -16.84
N SER A 78 -19.72 -15.80 -18.00
CA SER A 78 -20.87 -16.52 -18.56
C SER A 78 -20.47 -17.93 -19.02
N LYS A 79 -21.41 -18.88 -19.02
CA LYS A 79 -21.14 -20.24 -19.55
C LYS A 79 -20.56 -20.20 -20.96
N ARG A 80 -21.13 -19.36 -21.83
CA ARG A 80 -20.64 -19.13 -23.19
C ARG A 80 -19.19 -18.61 -23.22
N ALA A 81 -18.83 -17.67 -22.34
CA ALA A 81 -17.46 -17.17 -22.28
C ALA A 81 -16.46 -18.25 -21.81
N ILE A 82 -16.89 -19.13 -20.90
CA ILE A 82 -16.07 -20.26 -20.42
C ILE A 82 -15.84 -21.27 -21.54
N GLU A 83 -16.87 -21.58 -22.32
CA GLU A 83 -16.77 -22.44 -23.52
C GLU A 83 -15.83 -21.82 -24.56
N MET A 84 -15.92 -20.50 -24.79
CA MET A 84 -15.09 -19.78 -25.77
C MET A 84 -13.62 -19.63 -25.37
N LEU A 85 -13.32 -19.48 -24.08
CA LEU A 85 -11.93 -19.38 -23.59
C LEU A 85 -11.14 -20.66 -23.88
N GLY A 86 -11.83 -21.78 -24.13
CA GLY A 86 -11.22 -23.09 -24.16
C GLY A 86 -10.79 -23.49 -22.74
N GLN A 87 -11.03 -24.73 -22.35
CA GLN A 87 -10.70 -25.21 -20.99
C GLN A 87 -9.21 -25.05 -20.61
N LYS A 88 -8.32 -24.70 -21.56
CA LYS A 88 -6.88 -24.56 -21.34
C LYS A 88 -6.49 -23.54 -20.27
N ASP A 89 -7.23 -22.43 -20.15
CA ASP A 89 -6.90 -21.37 -19.19
C ASP A 89 -7.78 -21.39 -17.94
N VAL A 90 -8.73 -22.32 -17.82
CA VAL A 90 -9.65 -22.43 -16.68
C VAL A 90 -9.22 -23.59 -15.80
N TYR A 91 -8.66 -23.27 -14.63
CA TYR A 91 -8.19 -24.27 -13.66
C TYR A 91 -9.33 -24.90 -12.88
N HIS A 92 -10.38 -24.13 -12.57
CA HIS A 92 -11.51 -24.63 -11.81
C HIS A 92 -12.80 -23.87 -12.12
N ILE A 93 -13.94 -24.57 -12.15
CA ILE A 93 -15.28 -23.99 -12.26
C ILE A 93 -16.04 -24.32 -10.98
N PHE A 94 -16.31 -23.32 -10.15
CA PHE A 94 -16.94 -23.55 -8.85
C PHE A 94 -18.43 -23.87 -8.99
N THR A 95 -18.90 -24.80 -8.15
CA THR A 95 -20.31 -25.19 -8.09
C THR A 95 -21.18 -23.99 -7.67
N PRO A 96 -22.20 -23.62 -8.46
CA PRO A 96 -23.08 -22.50 -8.14
C PRO A 96 -23.96 -22.82 -6.92
N LEU A 97 -24.31 -21.80 -6.15
CA LEU A 97 -25.29 -21.93 -5.05
C LEU A 97 -26.70 -22.26 -5.54
N PHE A 98 -27.08 -21.66 -6.67
CA PHE A 98 -28.41 -21.78 -7.23
C PHE A 98 -28.33 -22.54 -8.56
N PRO A 99 -29.27 -23.47 -8.81
CA PRO A 99 -29.36 -24.14 -10.10
C PRO A 99 -29.67 -23.12 -11.21
N ASN A 100 -29.40 -23.51 -12.46
CA ASN A 100 -29.78 -22.75 -13.67
C ASN A 100 -29.18 -21.34 -13.83
N THR A 101 -28.14 -21.00 -13.08
CA THR A 101 -27.40 -19.74 -13.28
C THR A 101 -26.68 -19.69 -14.63
N SER A 102 -26.68 -18.53 -15.29
CA SER A 102 -26.03 -18.29 -16.61
C SER A 102 -24.53 -17.98 -16.49
N THR A 103 -24.06 -17.66 -15.29
CA THR A 103 -22.65 -17.37 -14.99
C THR A 103 -22.07 -18.37 -13.98
N ARG A 104 -20.74 -18.51 -13.98
CA ARG A 104 -19.98 -19.28 -13.00
C ARG A 104 -18.87 -18.41 -12.44
N VAL A 105 -18.51 -18.68 -11.20
CA VAL A 105 -17.22 -18.27 -10.66
C VAL A 105 -16.20 -19.29 -11.15
N ILE A 106 -15.07 -18.81 -11.65
CA ILE A 106 -13.99 -19.63 -12.18
C ILE A 106 -12.66 -19.17 -11.61
N LEU A 107 -11.76 -20.12 -11.40
CA LEU A 107 -10.34 -19.87 -11.18
C LEU A 107 -9.64 -20.09 -12.53
N LYS A 108 -8.91 -19.09 -13.00
CA LYS A 108 -8.32 -19.12 -14.34
C LYS A 108 -6.96 -18.44 -14.38
N LYS A 109 -6.23 -18.62 -15.48
CA LYS A 109 -4.99 -17.90 -15.76
C LYS A 109 -5.26 -16.38 -15.87
N PRO A 110 -4.40 -15.51 -15.31
CA PRO A 110 -4.49 -14.07 -15.51
C PRO A 110 -4.53 -13.69 -16.98
N LYS A 111 -5.21 -12.59 -17.30
CA LYS A 111 -5.40 -12.15 -18.69
C LYS A 111 -4.09 -11.87 -19.45
N THR A 112 -3.04 -11.44 -18.75
CA THR A 112 -1.74 -11.14 -19.35
C THR A 112 -0.65 -11.93 -18.67
N ASP A 113 0.32 -12.42 -19.44
CA ASP A 113 1.48 -13.15 -18.89
C ASP A 113 2.30 -12.27 -17.94
N SER A 114 2.30 -10.94 -18.13
CA SER A 114 2.94 -9.98 -17.22
C SER A 114 2.34 -9.95 -15.81
N SER A 115 1.12 -10.49 -15.64
CA SER A 115 0.49 -10.60 -14.33
C SER A 115 1.00 -11.83 -13.57
N ILE A 116 1.61 -12.80 -14.28
CA ILE A 116 2.22 -13.98 -13.68
C ILE A 116 3.58 -13.59 -13.12
N ARG A 117 3.69 -13.51 -11.79
CA ARG A 117 4.86 -12.92 -11.14
C ARG A 117 5.04 -13.38 -9.70
N LYS A 118 6.29 -13.35 -9.25
CA LYS A 118 6.67 -13.41 -7.84
C LYS A 118 6.53 -12.03 -7.22
N VAL A 119 5.88 -11.91 -6.07
CA VAL A 119 5.78 -10.68 -5.28
C VAL A 119 6.30 -10.94 -3.88
N TRP A 120 7.34 -10.22 -3.49
CA TRP A 120 7.93 -10.33 -2.15
C TRP A 120 7.01 -9.69 -1.11
N LEU A 121 6.95 -10.31 0.07
CA LEU A 121 6.09 -9.89 1.17
C LEU A 121 6.89 -9.11 2.20
N PRO A 122 6.39 -7.96 2.70
CA PRO A 122 6.88 -7.39 3.94
C PRO A 122 6.69 -8.38 5.10
N LYS A 123 7.66 -8.47 6.01
CA LYS A 123 7.62 -9.35 7.21
C LYS A 123 6.29 -9.28 7.95
N THR A 124 5.78 -8.08 8.22
CA THR A 124 4.49 -7.87 8.89
C THR A 124 3.33 -8.54 8.16
N LEU A 125 3.29 -8.46 6.82
CA LEU A 125 2.23 -9.10 6.04
C LEU A 125 2.38 -10.62 6.03
N ALA A 126 3.61 -11.14 5.98
CA ALA A 126 3.84 -12.58 6.11
C ALA A 126 3.31 -13.11 7.46
N TYR A 127 3.53 -12.40 8.57
CA TYR A 127 2.94 -12.75 9.86
C TYR A 127 1.41 -12.67 9.87
N ILE A 128 0.82 -11.62 9.28
CA ILE A 128 -0.65 -11.51 9.12
C ILE A 128 -1.21 -12.73 8.37
N LEU A 129 -0.56 -13.14 7.27
CA LEU A 129 -0.97 -14.30 6.49
C LEU A 129 -0.81 -15.61 7.27
N ARG A 130 0.23 -15.74 8.09
CA ARG A 130 0.43 -16.93 8.94
C ARG A 130 -0.68 -17.09 9.98
N GLU A 131 -1.03 -16.01 10.68
CA GLU A 131 -2.15 -16.01 11.64
C GLU A 131 -3.49 -16.27 10.94
N TRP A 132 -3.69 -15.67 9.76
CA TRP A 132 -4.88 -15.91 8.95
C TRP A 132 -5.00 -17.37 8.51
N LYS A 133 -3.89 -17.99 8.07
CA LYS A 133 -3.84 -19.42 7.71
C LYS A 133 -4.23 -20.29 8.89
N LYS A 134 -3.68 -20.00 10.08
CA LYS A 134 -4.00 -20.74 11.31
C LYS A 134 -5.49 -20.67 11.64
N ALA A 135 -6.09 -19.48 11.61
CA ALA A 135 -7.53 -19.32 11.85
C ALA A 135 -8.39 -20.06 10.81
N GLN A 136 -7.96 -20.09 9.55
CA GLN A 136 -8.64 -20.84 8.50
C GLN A 136 -8.50 -22.36 8.67
N ASP A 137 -7.33 -22.84 9.08
CA ASP A 137 -7.08 -24.26 9.38
C ASP A 137 -7.91 -24.73 10.59
N GLU A 138 -8.09 -23.89 11.61
CA GLU A 138 -9.00 -24.15 12.74
C GLU A 138 -10.47 -24.28 12.28
N LEU A 139 -10.94 -23.37 11.43
CA LEU A 139 -12.29 -23.43 10.84
C LEU A 139 -12.48 -24.69 9.98
N ARG A 140 -11.46 -25.07 9.20
CA ARG A 140 -11.45 -26.30 8.41
C ARG A 140 -11.56 -27.53 9.31
N GLY A 141 -10.78 -27.58 10.39
CA GLY A 141 -10.85 -28.66 11.36
C GLY A 141 -12.21 -28.76 12.07
N PHE A 142 -12.83 -27.62 12.37
CA PHE A 142 -14.16 -27.58 13.00
C PHE A 142 -15.29 -28.05 12.07
N LEU A 143 -15.27 -27.67 10.80
CA LEU A 143 -16.31 -28.03 9.82
C LEU A 143 -16.11 -29.42 9.19
N GLY A 144 -14.90 -29.96 9.21
CA GLY A 144 -14.59 -31.28 8.65
C GLY A 144 -15.06 -31.40 7.20
N ASP A 145 -15.89 -32.41 6.92
CA ASP A 145 -16.39 -32.72 5.57
C ASP A 145 -17.31 -31.63 4.98
N GLU A 146 -17.85 -30.72 5.81
CA GLU A 146 -18.65 -29.59 5.31
C GLU A 146 -17.79 -28.45 4.74
N TYR A 147 -16.49 -28.44 5.04
CA TYR A 147 -15.55 -27.46 4.50
C TYR A 147 -15.19 -27.78 3.05
N GLN A 148 -15.56 -26.90 2.12
CA GLN A 148 -15.22 -27.05 0.71
C GLN A 148 -13.83 -26.46 0.45
N ASP A 149 -12.80 -27.29 0.62
CA ASP A 149 -11.43 -26.83 0.49
C ASP A 149 -10.99 -26.67 -0.98
N TYR A 150 -10.76 -25.43 -1.38
CA TYR A 150 -10.19 -25.08 -2.68
C TYR A 150 -8.81 -24.42 -2.54
N ASP A 151 -8.18 -24.57 -1.38
CA ASP A 151 -6.87 -23.99 -1.05
C ASP A 151 -6.81 -22.45 -1.12
N LEU A 152 -7.96 -21.76 -1.14
CA LEU A 152 -8.04 -20.31 -1.31
C LEU A 152 -7.60 -19.56 -0.05
N VAL A 153 -6.74 -18.55 -0.22
CA VAL A 153 -6.33 -17.65 0.87
C VAL A 153 -7.52 -16.82 1.34
N VAL A 154 -8.29 -16.21 0.42
CA VAL A 154 -9.49 -15.44 0.78
C VAL A 154 -10.73 -16.27 0.45
N ALA A 155 -11.16 -17.08 1.41
CA ALA A 155 -12.34 -17.94 1.31
C ALA A 155 -13.50 -17.46 2.21
N LEU A 156 -14.70 -17.97 1.94
CA LEU A 156 -15.81 -17.92 2.89
C LEU A 156 -15.57 -18.89 4.06
N PRO A 157 -16.29 -18.75 5.20
CA PRO A 157 -16.08 -19.63 6.36
C PRO A 157 -16.21 -21.12 6.06
N ASN A 158 -16.98 -21.50 5.03
CA ASN A 158 -17.14 -22.89 4.57
C ASN A 158 -16.19 -23.29 3.42
N GLY A 159 -15.11 -22.54 3.20
CA GLY A 159 -14.08 -22.82 2.18
C GLY A 159 -14.41 -22.37 0.76
N ARG A 160 -15.68 -22.05 0.49
CA ARG A 160 -16.14 -21.61 -0.85
C ARG A 160 -15.52 -20.28 -1.27
N PRO A 161 -15.41 -19.98 -2.58
CA PRO A 161 -14.79 -18.76 -3.06
C PRO A 161 -15.49 -17.50 -2.54
N CYS A 162 -14.70 -16.56 -2.02
CA CYS A 162 -15.16 -15.22 -1.70
C CYS A 162 -15.23 -14.39 -2.99
N GLU A 163 -16.39 -13.78 -3.27
CA GLU A 163 -16.56 -12.95 -4.45
C GLU A 163 -16.24 -11.48 -4.19
N ASP A 164 -15.86 -10.75 -5.24
CA ASP A 164 -15.55 -9.32 -5.21
C ASP A 164 -16.62 -8.49 -4.50
N ARG A 165 -17.91 -8.73 -4.78
CA ARG A 165 -19.04 -8.04 -4.16
C ARG A 165 -19.05 -8.11 -2.63
N ILE A 166 -18.49 -9.17 -2.04
CA ILE A 166 -18.44 -9.35 -0.58
C ILE A 166 -17.38 -8.41 -0.02
N ILE A 167 -16.17 -8.43 -0.58
CA ILE A 167 -15.09 -7.52 -0.17
C ILE A 167 -15.48 -6.06 -0.41
N LEU A 168 -16.10 -5.75 -1.56
CA LEU A 168 -16.54 -4.39 -1.89
C LEU A 168 -17.59 -3.87 -0.93
N LYS A 169 -18.54 -4.72 -0.50
CA LYS A 169 -19.56 -4.37 0.48
C LYS A 169 -18.95 -4.08 1.85
N GLU A 170 -18.04 -4.92 2.32
CA GLU A 170 -17.38 -4.68 3.61
C GLU A 170 -16.45 -3.46 3.55
N PHE A 171 -15.79 -3.22 2.41
CA PHE A 171 -14.97 -2.03 2.20
C PHE A 171 -15.79 -0.74 2.25
N GLU A 172 -16.98 -0.74 1.66
CA GLU A 172 -17.91 0.39 1.71
C GLU A 172 -18.34 0.69 3.16
N LYS A 173 -18.74 -0.33 3.93
CA LYS A 173 -19.09 -0.17 5.34
C LYS A 173 -17.92 0.35 6.17
N LEU A 174 -16.72 -0.19 5.97
CA LEU A 174 -15.52 0.25 6.67
C LEU A 174 -15.23 1.72 6.41
N ARG A 175 -15.26 2.13 5.14
CA ARG A 175 -15.06 3.52 4.73
C ARG A 175 -16.05 4.45 5.44
N GLU A 176 -17.34 4.11 5.41
CA GLU A 176 -18.41 4.92 6.01
C GLU A 176 -18.23 5.02 7.53
N LYS A 177 -17.95 3.90 8.20
CA LYS A 177 -17.68 3.86 9.65
C LYS A 177 -16.45 4.70 10.02
N ALA A 178 -15.39 4.66 9.21
CA ALA A 178 -14.15 5.38 9.46
C ALA A 178 -14.18 6.85 9.02
N GLY A 179 -15.28 7.32 8.41
CA GLY A 179 -15.37 8.68 7.87
C GLY A 179 -14.41 8.97 6.72
N LEU A 180 -13.97 7.94 5.98
CA LEU A 180 -12.99 8.06 4.90
C LEU A 180 -13.65 8.45 3.56
N PRO A 181 -12.93 9.14 2.66
CA PRO A 181 -13.48 9.58 1.38
C PRO A 181 -13.83 8.41 0.47
N ARG A 182 -14.84 8.64 -0.40
CA ARG A 182 -15.39 7.65 -1.32
C ARG A 182 -14.42 7.29 -2.44
N VAL A 183 -13.67 6.21 -2.23
CA VAL A 183 -12.83 5.58 -3.24
C VAL A 183 -13.30 4.17 -3.58
N VAL A 184 -12.88 3.65 -4.74
CA VAL A 184 -13.07 2.25 -5.12
C VAL A 184 -11.93 1.39 -4.58
N PHE A 185 -12.15 0.11 -4.33
CA PHE A 185 -11.10 -0.78 -3.78
C PHE A 185 -9.81 -0.81 -4.63
N HIS A 186 -9.94 -0.72 -5.96
CA HIS A 186 -8.78 -0.66 -6.85
C HIS A 186 -7.88 0.56 -6.63
N SER A 187 -8.39 1.62 -5.99
CA SER A 187 -7.58 2.79 -5.61
C SER A 187 -6.45 2.44 -4.63
N LEU A 188 -6.61 1.41 -3.80
CA LEU A 188 -5.56 0.95 -2.88
C LEU A 188 -4.30 0.52 -3.64
N ARG A 189 -4.48 -0.11 -4.80
CA ARG A 189 -3.38 -0.46 -5.70
C ARG A 189 -2.74 0.78 -6.32
N HIS A 190 -3.52 1.81 -6.67
CA HIS A 190 -2.96 3.07 -7.13
C HIS A 190 -2.15 3.76 -6.02
N SER A 191 -2.68 3.80 -4.79
CA SER A 191 -1.96 4.29 -3.61
C SER A 191 -0.68 3.50 -3.36
N SER A 192 -0.71 2.18 -3.53
CA SER A 192 0.46 1.30 -3.43
C SER A 192 1.57 1.71 -4.39
N THR A 193 1.25 1.82 -5.68
CA THR A 193 2.22 2.23 -6.72
C THR A 193 2.85 3.58 -6.38
N THR A 194 2.03 4.56 -6.04
CA THR A 194 2.49 5.88 -5.62
C THR A 194 3.40 5.82 -4.40
N TYR A 195 3.00 5.07 -3.38
CA TYR A 195 3.75 4.95 -2.13
C TYR A 195 5.11 4.27 -2.35
N LYS A 196 5.15 3.19 -3.14
CA LYS A 196 6.39 2.50 -3.51
C LYS A 196 7.34 3.39 -4.29
N LEU A 197 6.85 4.20 -5.23
CA LEU A 197 7.68 5.16 -5.97
C LEU A 197 8.29 6.23 -5.05
N LYS A 198 7.53 6.67 -4.05
CA LYS A 198 8.05 7.62 -3.05
C LYS A 198 9.16 6.97 -2.22
N LEU A 199 8.98 5.72 -1.81
CA LEU A 199 9.97 4.98 -1.01
C LEU A 199 11.25 4.65 -1.78
N ASN A 200 11.14 4.29 -3.05
CA ASN A 200 12.29 3.87 -3.87
C ASN A 200 12.94 5.02 -4.65
N HIS A 201 12.59 6.26 -4.32
CA HIS A 201 13.10 7.48 -4.96
C HIS A 201 12.89 7.53 -6.49
N GLY A 202 11.78 6.97 -6.97
CA GLY A 202 11.39 7.05 -8.38
C GLY A 202 11.94 5.92 -9.27
N ASP A 203 12.37 4.78 -8.70
CA ASP A 203 12.70 3.59 -9.50
C ASP A 203 11.42 2.96 -10.09
N LEU A 204 11.12 3.37 -11.33
CA LEU A 204 9.97 2.91 -12.09
C LEU A 204 10.04 1.43 -12.45
N LYS A 205 11.23 0.86 -12.65
CA LYS A 205 11.40 -0.53 -13.13
C LYS A 205 11.14 -1.53 -12.00
N ALA A 206 11.67 -1.26 -10.82
CA ALA A 206 11.35 -2.04 -9.62
C ALA A 206 9.83 -1.99 -9.32
N THR A 207 9.23 -0.80 -9.38
CA THR A 207 7.78 -0.65 -9.15
C THR A 207 6.93 -1.35 -10.21
N GLN A 208 7.36 -1.37 -11.48
CA GLN A 208 6.63 -2.04 -12.55
C GLN A 208 6.58 -3.56 -12.32
N GLY A 209 7.71 -4.17 -11.92
CA GLY A 209 7.79 -5.60 -11.60
C GLY A 209 6.82 -6.01 -10.50
N ASP A 210 6.79 -5.27 -9.39
CA ASP A 210 5.88 -5.50 -8.27
C ASP A 210 4.40 -5.37 -8.67
N THR A 211 4.09 -4.33 -9.43
CA THR A 211 2.70 -3.97 -9.75
C THR A 211 2.12 -4.78 -10.91
N GLY A 212 2.94 -5.43 -11.75
CA GLY A 212 2.48 -6.22 -12.90
C GLY A 212 1.83 -5.37 -14.00
N HIS A 213 2.24 -4.10 -14.15
CA HIS A 213 1.81 -3.23 -15.25
C HIS A 213 2.57 -3.56 -16.54
N ALA A 214 1.83 -3.81 -17.63
CA ALA A 214 2.42 -4.05 -18.94
C ALA A 214 3.06 -2.76 -19.54
N GLU A 215 2.61 -1.58 -19.11
CA GLU A 215 3.03 -0.29 -19.68
C GLU A 215 3.26 0.75 -18.56
N ILE A 216 4.35 1.51 -18.68
CA ILE A 216 4.86 2.43 -17.63
C ILE A 216 3.99 3.70 -17.53
N ASP A 217 3.32 4.11 -18.61
CA ASP A 217 2.58 5.38 -18.69
C ASP A 217 1.44 5.53 -17.65
N MET A 218 0.86 4.40 -17.22
CA MET A 218 -0.14 4.37 -16.14
C MET A 218 0.46 4.67 -14.76
N ILE A 219 1.75 4.40 -14.57
CA ILE A 219 2.50 4.66 -13.33
C ILE A 219 2.93 6.14 -13.30
N THR A 220 3.44 6.65 -14.43
CA THR A 220 3.96 8.02 -14.55
C THR A 220 2.87 9.08 -14.42
N SER A 221 1.67 8.84 -14.93
CA SER A 221 0.55 9.81 -14.90
C SER A 221 -0.01 10.06 -13.49
N VAL A 222 -0.02 9.03 -12.62
CA VAL A 222 -0.40 9.17 -11.20
C VAL A 222 0.73 9.81 -10.40
N TYR A 223 1.98 9.45 -10.70
CA TYR A 223 3.17 9.96 -10.01
C TYR A 223 3.48 11.43 -10.32
N ALA A 224 3.25 11.89 -11.56
CA ALA A 224 3.54 13.24 -12.01
C ALA A 224 2.87 14.34 -11.17
N HIS A 225 1.76 14.05 -10.48
CA HIS A 225 1.03 15.02 -9.67
C HIS A 225 1.50 15.12 -8.22
N ILE A 226 2.19 14.10 -7.70
CA ILE A 226 2.67 14.05 -6.31
C ILE A 226 4.11 14.56 -6.20
N LEU A 227 4.80 14.61 -7.34
CA LEU A 227 6.16 15.12 -7.49
C LEU A 227 6.35 16.64 -7.26
N ASP A 228 5.30 17.43 -7.01
CA ASP A 228 5.51 18.89 -6.90
C ASP A 228 6.29 19.30 -5.63
N GLU A 229 6.12 18.57 -4.53
CA GLU A 229 6.98 18.70 -3.33
C GLU A 229 8.41 18.18 -3.60
N ASP A 230 8.53 17.10 -4.36
CA ASP A 230 9.83 16.47 -4.70
C ASP A 230 10.61 17.25 -5.77
N ARG A 231 9.96 18.08 -6.59
CA ARG A 231 10.61 18.89 -7.62
C ARG A 231 11.57 19.91 -7.04
N LYS A 232 11.20 20.54 -5.93
CA LYS A 232 12.08 21.46 -5.19
C LYS A 232 13.26 20.71 -4.59
N ILE A 233 13.02 19.54 -4.01
CA ILE A 233 14.06 18.68 -3.44
C ILE A 233 15.00 18.16 -4.54
N ASN A 234 14.48 17.82 -5.72
CA ASN A 234 15.27 17.38 -6.86
C ASN A 234 16.15 18.50 -7.40
N ALA A 235 15.65 19.73 -7.47
CA ALA A 235 16.46 20.90 -7.80
C ALA A 235 17.60 21.09 -6.78
N GLN A 236 17.33 20.98 -5.48
CA GLN A 236 18.35 21.05 -4.42
C GLN A 236 19.38 19.91 -4.49
N LYS A 237 18.95 18.69 -4.79
CA LYS A 237 19.84 17.53 -4.98
C LYS A 237 20.70 17.68 -6.23
N PHE A 238 20.14 18.18 -7.32
CA PHE A 238 20.87 18.45 -8.55
C PHE A 238 21.92 19.56 -8.33
N GLU A 239 21.55 20.63 -7.63
CA GLU A 239 22.48 21.67 -7.17
C GLU A 239 23.66 21.05 -6.41
N SER A 240 23.35 20.21 -5.42
CA SER A 240 24.36 19.56 -4.58
C SER A 240 25.22 18.54 -5.34
N ALA A 241 24.68 17.82 -6.32
CA ALA A 241 25.39 16.75 -7.02
C ALA A 241 26.18 17.23 -8.25
N PHE A 242 25.60 18.17 -9.01
CA PHE A 242 26.15 18.65 -10.27
C PHE A 242 26.86 20.00 -10.11
N TYR A 243 26.30 20.91 -9.33
CA TYR A 243 26.84 22.25 -9.10
C TYR A 243 27.66 22.39 -7.81
N ALA A 244 28.02 21.29 -7.12
CA ALA A 244 28.95 21.33 -5.98
C ALA A 244 30.30 22.03 -6.28
N LYS A 245 30.70 22.12 -7.55
CA LYS A 245 31.79 22.98 -8.03
C LYS A 245 31.26 23.89 -9.14
N PRO A 246 30.66 25.05 -8.79
CA PRO A 246 29.98 25.89 -9.77
C PRO A 246 30.97 26.50 -10.78
N ASP A 247 30.81 26.24 -12.08
CA ASP A 247 31.38 27.09 -13.15
C ASP A 247 30.31 28.10 -13.58
N LEU A 248 30.19 29.18 -12.79
CA LEU A 248 29.17 30.19 -13.01
C LEU A 248 29.55 31.22 -14.10
N ARG A 249 30.69 31.05 -14.79
CA ARG A 249 31.14 31.91 -15.91
C ARG A 249 30.81 33.40 -15.73
N ALA A 250 31.31 33.97 -14.62
CA ALA A 250 31.13 35.37 -14.18
C ALA A 250 29.76 35.77 -13.58
N VAL A 251 28.79 34.86 -13.48
CA VAL A 251 27.58 35.04 -12.67
C VAL A 251 27.94 34.87 -11.21
N ARG A 252 27.63 35.87 -10.37
CA ARG A 252 27.74 35.77 -8.92
C ARG A 252 26.34 35.68 -8.34
N PRO A 253 26.07 34.78 -7.38
CA PRO A 253 24.83 34.86 -6.63
C PRO A 253 24.72 36.26 -5.98
N PRO A 254 23.51 36.81 -5.84
CA PRO A 254 23.31 38.00 -5.02
C PRO A 254 23.97 37.79 -3.66
N GLU A 255 24.63 38.81 -3.12
CA GLU A 255 25.05 38.75 -1.72
C GLU A 255 23.79 38.56 -0.89
N GLU A 256 23.64 37.39 -0.26
CA GLU A 256 22.59 37.19 0.72
C GLU A 256 22.75 38.30 1.77
N PRO A 257 21.67 38.99 2.16
CA PRO A 257 21.76 39.90 3.29
C PRO A 257 22.33 39.07 4.43
N LYS A 258 23.51 39.48 4.93
CA LYS A 258 24.09 38.86 6.13
C LYS A 258 22.97 38.85 7.16
N GLU A 259 22.43 37.66 7.45
CA GLU A 259 21.64 37.50 8.65
C GLU A 259 22.51 38.10 9.76
N PRO A 260 21.97 39.01 10.60
CA PRO A 260 22.70 39.41 11.78
C PRO A 260 23.10 38.11 12.44
N ALA A 261 24.42 37.90 12.62
CA ALA A 261 24.95 36.72 13.29
C ALA A 261 24.03 36.43 14.48
N PRO A 262 23.53 35.19 14.67
CA PRO A 262 22.64 34.89 15.78
C PRO A 262 23.32 35.52 16.99
N ALA A 263 22.65 36.50 17.61
CA ALA A 263 23.23 37.29 18.67
C ALA A 263 23.85 36.27 19.62
N THR A 264 25.18 36.23 19.67
CA THR A 264 25.88 35.32 20.56
C THR A 264 25.39 35.74 21.92
N LEU A 265 24.47 34.95 22.48
CA LEU A 265 23.95 35.17 23.82
C LEU A 265 25.19 35.19 24.70
N ASP A 266 25.57 36.39 25.13
CA ASP A 266 26.65 36.58 26.07
C ASP A 266 26.16 35.99 27.38
N LEU A 267 26.50 34.72 27.58
CA LEU A 267 26.08 33.93 28.74
C LEU A 267 26.57 34.58 30.03
N GLU A 268 27.68 35.31 29.99
CA GLU A 268 28.21 36.02 31.16
C GLU A 268 27.34 37.24 31.49
N ALA A 269 27.00 38.06 30.49
CA ALA A 269 26.10 39.19 30.67
C ALA A 269 24.69 38.76 31.13
N LEU A 270 24.19 37.63 30.61
CA LEU A 270 22.89 37.07 31.00
C LEU A 270 22.90 36.55 32.45
N VAL A 271 23.97 35.87 32.85
CA VAL A 271 24.15 35.39 34.24
C VAL A 271 24.27 36.56 35.21
N GLU A 272 24.93 37.64 34.80
CA GLU A 272 25.08 38.84 35.63
C GLU A 272 23.76 39.61 35.79
N GLN A 273 22.96 39.73 34.73
CA GLN A 273 21.61 40.29 34.80
C GLN A 273 20.67 39.46 35.68
N LEU A 274 20.76 38.12 35.62
CA LEU A 274 19.99 37.22 36.50
C LEU A 274 20.42 37.34 37.97
N ARG A 275 21.70 37.61 38.26
CA ARG A 275 22.17 37.88 39.63
C ARG A 275 21.70 39.23 40.17
N GLN A 276 21.61 40.24 39.32
CA GLN A 276 21.19 41.59 39.71
C GLN A 276 19.67 41.75 39.82
N SER A 277 18.89 40.86 39.21
CA SER A 277 17.42 40.90 39.24
C SER A 277 16.81 39.58 39.75
N PRO A 278 16.54 39.45 41.06
CA PRO A 278 15.96 38.24 41.66
C PRO A 278 14.60 37.85 41.07
N GLU A 279 13.82 38.83 40.62
CA GLU A 279 12.51 38.61 39.99
C GLU A 279 12.61 37.91 38.62
N LEU A 280 13.64 38.24 37.83
CA LEU A 280 13.91 37.59 36.54
C LEU A 280 14.41 36.15 36.73
N ALA A 281 15.22 35.90 37.76
CA ALA A 281 15.64 34.54 38.11
C ALA A 281 14.46 33.65 38.52
N ASN A 282 13.53 34.19 39.31
CA ASN A 282 12.35 33.45 39.76
C ASN A 282 11.36 33.16 38.62
N THR A 283 11.17 34.09 37.69
CA THR A 283 10.31 33.88 36.51
C THR A 283 10.91 32.87 35.53
N LEU A 284 12.23 32.89 35.32
CA LEU A 284 12.93 31.89 34.52
C LEU A 284 12.83 30.48 35.15
N ALA A 285 13.02 30.38 36.47
CA ALA A 285 12.87 29.12 37.20
C ALA A 285 11.44 28.57 37.08
N ALA A 286 10.43 29.43 37.19
CA ALA A 286 9.03 29.06 37.01
C ALA A 286 8.76 28.54 35.58
N LEU A 287 9.28 29.20 34.55
CA LEU A 287 9.14 28.78 33.16
C LEU A 287 9.82 27.44 32.86
N LEU A 288 11.03 27.22 33.38
CA LEU A 288 11.75 25.94 33.23
C LEU A 288 11.04 24.80 33.95
N SER A 289 10.41 25.08 35.09
CA SER A 289 9.61 24.10 35.82
C SER A 289 8.24 23.82 35.19
N ALA A 290 7.73 24.74 34.36
CA ALA A 290 6.45 24.62 33.66
C ALA A 290 6.57 23.96 32.27
N ALA A 291 7.77 23.76 31.75
CA ALA A 291 7.99 23.00 30.53
C ALA A 291 7.74 21.50 30.80
N PRO A 292 6.73 20.86 30.17
CA PRO A 292 6.52 19.44 30.34
C PRO A 292 7.69 18.69 29.69
N GLY A 293 8.38 17.86 30.48
CA GLY A 293 9.49 17.05 30.01
C GLY A 293 9.09 16.19 28.82
N GLY A 294 9.66 16.51 27.65
CA GLY A 294 9.58 15.66 26.46
C GLY A 294 10.46 14.44 26.65
N ARG A 295 9.82 13.28 26.77
CA ARG A 295 10.34 12.00 26.26
C ARG A 295 10.15 11.96 24.75
#